data_AF-A0A7Y8L3J6-F1
#
_entry.id   AF-A0A7Y8L3J6-F1
#
_cell.length_a   1.000
_cell.length_b   1.000
_cell.length_c   1.000
_cell.angle_alpha   90.00
_cell.angle_beta   90.00
_cell.angle_gamma   90.00
#
_symmetry.space_group_name_H-M   'P 1'
#
loop_
_entity.id
_entity.type
_entity.pdbx_description
1 polymer ?
#
loop_
_entity_poly.entity_id
_entity_poly.type
_entity_poly.pdbx_seq_one_letter_code
_entity_poly.pdbx_strand_id
1 'polypeptide(L)' 'MRKLDEGTYGKCEECGEEINEERLKVLPFAIYCRDCQEKIEILEEMEKKERIE' A
#
# COMPACT_ATOMS: atom_id res chain seq x y z
N MET A 1 17.10 -26.63 8.24
CA MET A 1 17.06 -25.23 8.72
C MET A 1 15.92 -24.53 8.01
N ARG A 2 14.82 -24.23 8.73
CA ARG A 2 13.68 -23.48 8.19
C ARG A 2 14.09 -22.01 8.11
N LYS A 3 14.27 -21.48 6.89
CA LYS A 3 14.43 -20.04 6.68
C LYS A 3 13.08 -19.38 6.94
N LEU A 4 12.89 -18.88 8.16
CA LEU A 4 11.81 -17.97 8.54
C LEU A 4 12.11 -16.56 7.97
N ASP A 5 12.36 -16.50 6.67
CA ASP A 5 12.57 -15.24 5.96
C ASP A 5 11.31 -14.97 5.14
N GLU A 6 10.18 -14.80 5.84
CA GLU A 6 8.99 -14.19 5.25
C GLU A 6 9.25 -12.67 5.12
N GLY A 7 10.33 -12.31 4.42
CA GLY A 7 10.79 -10.94 4.13
C GLY A 7 9.94 -10.24 3.05
N THR A 8 8.65 -10.57 3.00
CA THR A 8 7.66 -9.91 2.14
C THR A 8 6.68 -9.06 2.95
N TYR A 9 6.75 -9.10 4.28
CA TYR A 9 5.99 -8.19 5.11
C TYR A 9 6.53 -6.77 4.94
N GLY A 10 5.67 -5.87 4.47
CA GLY A 10 6.09 -4.51 4.18
C GLY A 10 6.70 -4.31 2.80
N LYS A 11 6.19 -4.98 1.75
CA LYS A 11 6.48 -4.60 0.37
C LYS A 11 5.21 -4.21 -0.36
N CYS A 12 5.30 -3.16 -1.17
CA CYS A 12 4.20 -2.64 -1.96
C CYS A 12 3.90 -3.62 -3.10
N GLU A 13 2.65 -4.05 -3.24
CA GLU A 13 2.26 -4.94 -4.35
C GLU A 13 2.22 -4.22 -5.71
N GLU A 14 2.13 -2.89 -5.74
CA GLU A 14 2.12 -2.13 -7.00
C GLU A 14 3.53 -1.87 -7.52
N CYS A 15 4.40 -1.26 -6.71
CA CYS A 15 5.75 -0.87 -7.13
C CYS A 15 6.85 -1.86 -6.71
N GLY A 16 6.58 -2.78 -5.80
CA GLY A 16 7.56 -3.73 -5.27
C GLY A 16 8.54 -3.15 -4.24
N GLU A 17 8.43 -1.86 -3.89
CA GLU A 17 9.29 -1.21 -2.91
C GLU A 17 8.90 -1.53 -1.46
N GLU A 18 9.82 -1.32 -0.53
CA GLU A 18 9.56 -1.52 0.89
C GLU A 18 8.57 -0.46 1.43
N ILE A 19 7.50 -0.92 2.06
CA ILE A 19 6.52 -0.09 2.77
C ILE A 19 7.19 0.41 4.04
N ASN A 20 7.13 1.72 4.25
CA ASN A 20 7.71 2.36 5.42
C ASN A 20 7.26 1.68 6.73
N GLU A 21 8.22 1.35 7.59
CA GLU A 21 7.97 0.67 8.87
C GLU A 21 7.03 1.43 9.79
N GLU A 22 7.01 2.77 9.76
CA GLU A 22 6.07 3.59 10.52
C GLU A 22 4.64 3.38 10.02
N ARG A 23 4.47 3.22 8.70
CA ARG A 23 3.18 2.88 8.09
C ARG A 23 2.75 1.48 8.52
N LEU A 24 3.66 0.51 8.60
CA LEU A 24 3.34 -0.85 9.08
C LEU A 24 3.08 -0.90 10.60
N LYS A 25 3.71 -0.04 11.39
CA LYS A 25 3.42 0.09 12.83
C LYS A 25 2.00 0.60 13.07
N VAL A 26 1.52 1.51 12.23
CA VAL A 26 0.15 2.05 12.30
C VAL A 26 -0.86 1.12 11.62
N LEU A 27 -0.49 0.58 10.46
CA LEU A 27 -1.28 -0.26 9.56
C LEU A 27 -0.46 -1.48 9.13
N PRO A 28 -0.39 -2.54 9.96
CA PRO A 28 0.44 -3.71 9.68
C PRO A 28 -0.01 -4.49 8.44
N PHE A 29 -1.28 -4.35 8.05
CA PHE A 29 -1.86 -4.96 6.86
C PHE A 29 -1.76 -4.07 5.61
N ALA A 30 -0.94 -3.01 5.62
CA ALA A 30 -0.73 -2.19 4.44
C ALA A 30 -0.12 -3.02 3.31
N ILE A 31 -0.82 -3.09 2.18
CA ILE A 31 -0.40 -3.79 0.95
C ILE A 31 0.28 -2.86 -0.07
N TYR A 32 0.05 -1.55 0.05
CA TYR A 32 0.63 -0.53 -0.81
C TYR A 32 1.48 0.45 0.01
N CYS A 33 2.55 0.95 -0.60
CA CYS A 33 3.31 2.08 -0.07
C CYS A 33 2.43 3.34 -0.06
N ARG A 34 2.90 4.39 0.62
CA ARG A 34 2.17 5.65 0.73
C ARG A 34 1.86 6.24 -0.65
N ASP A 35 2.84 6.25 -1.55
CA ASP A 35 2.72 6.85 -2.88
C ASP A 35 1.70 6.13 -3.77
N CYS A 36 1.73 4.78 -3.78
CA CYS A 36 0.76 3.97 -4.53
C CYS A 36 -0.64 4.10 -3.94
N GLN A 37 -0.76 4.07 -2.61
CA GLN A 37 -2.05 4.28 -1.94
C GLN A 37 -2.64 5.66 -2.30
N GLU A 38 -1.83 6.72 -2.26
CA GLU A 38 -2.28 8.08 -2.55
C GLU A 38 -2.80 8.20 -3.99
N LYS A 39 -2.12 7.56 -4.95
CA LYS A 39 -2.61 7.51 -6.35
C LYS A 39 -3.96 6.81 -6.46
N ILE A 40 -4.13 5.68 -5.77
CA ILE A 40 -5.40 4.94 -5.77
C ILE A 40 -6.50 5.82 -5.17
N GLU A 41 -6.25 6.47 -4.04
CA GLU A 41 -7.21 7.37 -3.39
C GLU A 41 -7.61 8.53 -4.31
N ILE A 42 -6.64 9.16 -5.01
CA ILE A 42 -6.91 10.21 -5.99
C ILE A 42 -7.80 9.71 -7.12
N LEU A 43 -7.47 8.54 -7.70
CA LEU A 43 -8.27 7.93 -8.77
C LEU A 43 -9.69 7.62 -8.29
N GLU A 44 -9.83 7.01 -7.11
CA GLU A 44 -11.14 6.70 -6.52
C GLU A 44 -11.97 7.97 -6.23
N GLU A 45 -11.33 9.05 -5.76
CA GLU A 45 -12.00 10.34 -5.55
C GLU A 45 -12.47 10.97 -6.86
N MET A 46 -11.65 10.91 -7.92
CA MET A 46 -12.03 11.40 -9.24
C MET A 46 -13.24 10.63 -9.78
N GLU A 47 -13.19 9.30 -9.74
CA GLU A 47 -14.32 8.45 -10.16
C GLU A 47 -15.59 8.69 -9.33
N LYS A 48 -15.45 8.96 -8.02
CA LYS A 48 -16.59 9.31 -7.16
C LYS A 48 -17.21 10.63 -7.57
N LYS A 49 -16.41 11.63 -7.97
CA LYS A 49 -16.92 12.92 -8.46
C LYS A 49 -17.66 12.76 -9.77
N GLU A 50 -17.09 12.03 -10.74
CA GLU A 50 -17.73 11.78 -12.03
C GLU A 50 -19.05 11.00 -11.91
N ARG A 51 -19.19 10.11 -10.92
CA ARG A 51 -20.45 9.38 -10.66
C ARG A 51 -21.56 10.24 -10.04
N ILE A 52 -21.23 11.42 -9.52
CA ILE A 52 -22.18 12.32 -8.84
C ILE A 52 -22.66 13.44 -9.79
N GLU A 53 -21.96 13.67 -10.90
CA GLU A 53 -22.34 14.59 -11.99
C GLU A 53 -23.30 13.94 -13.01
#